data_AF-A0A9D8WP11-F1
#
_entry.id   AF-A0A9D8WP11-F1
#
_cell.length_a   1.000
_cell.length_b   1.000
_cell.length_c   1.000
_cell.angle_alpha   90.00
_cell.angle_beta   90.00
_cell.angle_gamma   90.00
#
_symmetry.space_group_name_H-M   'P 1'
#
loop_
_entity.id
_entity.type
_entity.pdbx_description
1 polymer ?
#
loop_
_entity_poly.entity_id
_entity_poly.type
_entity_poly.pdbx_seq_one_letter_code
_entity_poly.pdbx_strand_id
1 'polypeptide(L)'
;MKKTIITLLLLLSAMAGQADDKKIISRSEGSITFVVDENLTPIEDNDRYFRSGRDIAERILSSANIPSDTYHILATSFEDEESMRYFGEDTFFQTIVNAYSNHKSIMLSPDMIWLLISQGFGRYVNAHSEEIRSQLVNHSDKMDLVIESGTDLLSGQADWPSLIDGFASQIGKFTKGD
;
A
#
# COMPACT_ATOMS: atom_id res chain seq x y z
N MET A 1 -21.22 25.50 -53.51
CA MET A 1 -21.00 26.70 -52.64
C MET A 1 -22.02 26.59 -51.50
N LYS A 2 -21.73 26.52 -50.20
CA LYS A 2 -20.58 26.85 -49.33
C LYS A 2 -20.37 25.73 -48.28
N LYS A 3 -19.15 25.61 -47.77
CA LYS A 3 -18.67 24.66 -46.76
C LYS A 3 -18.82 25.24 -45.34
N THR A 4 -19.17 24.41 -44.34
CA THR A 4 -18.82 24.53 -42.89
C THR A 4 -19.43 23.31 -42.17
N ILE A 5 -18.70 22.25 -41.79
CA ILE A 5 -17.71 22.07 -40.70
C ILE A 5 -18.35 22.02 -39.29
N ILE A 6 -18.46 20.78 -38.80
CA ILE A 6 -18.18 20.24 -37.45
C ILE A 6 -18.57 21.09 -36.22
N THR A 7 -19.52 20.58 -35.44
CA THR A 7 -19.45 20.66 -33.97
C THR A 7 -20.10 19.41 -33.36
N LEU A 8 -19.32 18.33 -33.25
CA LEU A 8 -19.65 17.11 -32.52
C LEU A 8 -18.76 17.07 -31.27
N LEU A 9 -19.01 17.94 -30.29
CA LEU A 9 -18.27 17.91 -29.01
C LEU A 9 -18.97 18.72 -27.91
N LEU A 10 -20.17 18.32 -27.46
CA LEU A 10 -20.80 18.93 -26.27
C LEU A 10 -22.00 18.14 -25.70
N LEU A 11 -21.98 16.81 -25.77
CA LEU A 11 -23.03 15.97 -25.17
C LEU A 11 -22.53 14.92 -24.16
N LEU A 12 -21.24 14.95 -23.79
CA LEU A 12 -20.70 14.09 -22.72
C LEU A 12 -20.57 14.78 -21.34
N SER A 13 -21.30 15.88 -21.12
CA SER A 13 -21.27 16.62 -19.83
C SER A 13 -22.56 16.47 -19.00
N ALA A 14 -23.55 15.71 -19.48
CA ALA A 14 -24.86 15.61 -18.82
C ALA A 14 -25.06 14.31 -18.00
N MET A 15 -23.99 13.60 -17.66
CA MET A 15 -24.01 12.45 -16.75
C MET A 15 -23.26 12.73 -15.43
N ALA A 16 -23.10 14.00 -15.06
CA ALA A 16 -23.03 14.35 -13.64
C ALA A 16 -24.49 14.37 -13.16
N GLY A 17 -25.03 13.17 -12.89
CA GLY A 17 -26.36 13.06 -12.32
C GLY A 17 -26.44 13.94 -11.08
N GLN A 18 -27.42 14.85 -11.06
CA GLN A 18 -28.02 15.26 -9.80
C GLN A 18 -28.27 13.98 -9.01
N ALA A 19 -27.56 13.81 -7.90
CA ALA A 19 -28.10 12.99 -6.84
C ALA A 19 -29.33 13.76 -6.36
N ASP A 20 -30.48 13.50 -6.98
CA ASP A 20 -31.78 13.63 -6.33
C ASP A 20 -31.65 13.07 -4.92
N ASP A 21 -32.41 13.61 -3.97
CA ASP A 21 -32.66 13.06 -2.63
C ASP A 21 -33.09 11.59 -2.74
N LYS A 22 -32.15 10.70 -3.04
CA LYS A 22 -32.36 9.29 -3.26
C LYS A 22 -32.47 8.69 -1.88
N LYS A 23 -33.71 8.76 -1.40
CA LYS A 23 -34.26 7.90 -0.38
C LYS A 23 -33.65 6.50 -0.55
N ILE A 24 -32.94 6.09 0.51
CA ILE A 24 -32.30 4.80 0.75
C ILE A 24 -32.60 3.75 -0.33
N ILE A 25 -31.57 3.35 -1.08
CA ILE A 25 -31.62 2.29 -2.08
C ILE A 25 -32.24 1.05 -1.40
N SER A 26 -33.26 0.45 -2.00
CA SER A 26 -34.03 -0.65 -1.37
C SER A 26 -33.10 -1.73 -0.81
N ARG A 27 -33.25 -2.05 0.49
CA ARG A 27 -32.47 -3.08 1.18
C ARG A 27 -32.72 -4.44 0.50
N SER A 28 -31.68 -5.04 -0.07
CA SER A 28 -31.74 -6.42 -0.54
C SER A 28 -31.60 -7.39 0.63
N GLU A 29 -32.27 -8.54 0.54
CA GLU A 29 -32.17 -9.61 1.53
C GLU A 29 -30.70 -10.07 1.64
N GLY A 30 -30.15 -10.07 2.86
CA GLY A 30 -28.74 -10.40 3.12
C GLY A 30 -27.75 -9.23 3.05
N SER A 31 -28.20 -8.00 2.79
CA SER A 31 -27.32 -6.82 2.86
C SER A 31 -27.14 -6.31 4.29
N ILE A 32 -25.92 -5.90 4.64
CA ILE A 32 -25.62 -5.13 5.85
C ILE A 32 -25.46 -3.68 5.41
N THR A 33 -26.34 -2.81 5.88
CA THR A 33 -26.25 -1.36 5.66
C THR A 33 -25.89 -0.69 6.98
N PHE A 34 -24.78 0.03 7.01
CA PHE A 34 -24.48 0.94 8.11
C PHE A 34 -25.13 2.29 7.80
N VAL A 35 -25.89 2.80 8.77
CA VAL A 35 -26.45 4.15 8.70
C VAL A 35 -25.49 5.04 9.48
N VAL A 36 -24.77 5.92 8.76
CA VAL A 36 -24.00 6.98 9.40
C VAL A 36 -25.00 8.06 9.78
N ASP A 37 -25.36 8.12 11.06
CA ASP A 37 -26.21 9.11 11.76
C ASP A 37 -27.36 9.73 10.94
N GLU A 38 -28.58 9.28 11.21
CA GLU A 38 -29.82 9.66 10.50
C GLU A 38 -30.14 11.16 10.57
N ASN A 39 -29.53 11.90 11.49
CA ASN A 39 -29.78 13.33 11.68
C ASN A 39 -28.72 14.22 11.05
N LEU A 40 -27.78 13.67 10.28
CA LEU A 40 -26.79 14.48 9.57
C LEU A 40 -27.47 15.35 8.52
N THR A 41 -27.37 16.66 8.72
CA THR A 41 -27.73 17.63 7.68
C THR A 41 -26.75 17.50 6.52
N PRO A 42 -27.21 17.35 5.27
CA PRO A 42 -26.34 17.37 4.10
C PRO A 42 -25.45 18.63 4.13
N ILE A 43 -24.15 18.45 3.97
CA ILE A 43 -23.21 19.58 3.85
C ILE A 43 -23.56 20.30 2.54
N GLU A 44 -23.73 21.63 2.58
CA GLU A 44 -23.90 22.42 1.36
C GLU A 44 -22.70 22.20 0.43
N ASP A 45 -22.98 21.56 -0.72
CA ASP A 45 -22.01 21.16 -1.74
C ASP A 45 -21.49 22.38 -2.51
N ASN A 46 -20.69 23.22 -1.83
CA ASN A 46 -20.01 24.36 -2.44
C ASN A 46 -18.69 23.96 -3.14
N ASP A 47 -18.31 22.68 -3.12
CA ASP A 47 -16.95 22.22 -3.48
C ASP A 47 -16.95 21.18 -4.61
N ARG A 48 -17.77 21.40 -5.64
CA ARG A 48 -17.83 20.58 -6.87
C ARG A 48 -16.56 20.59 -7.73
N TYR A 49 -15.47 21.18 -7.26
CA TYR A 49 -14.21 21.26 -7.98
C TYR A 49 -13.19 20.29 -7.39
N PHE A 50 -12.76 19.33 -8.22
CA PHE A 50 -11.52 18.54 -8.19
C PHE A 50 -10.63 18.71 -6.95
N ARG A 51 -11.08 18.23 -5.79
CA ARG A 51 -10.31 18.18 -4.56
C ARG A 51 -10.18 16.72 -4.13
N SER A 52 -9.02 16.36 -3.61
CA SER A 52 -8.86 15.03 -3.01
C SER A 52 -9.78 14.91 -1.80
N GLY A 53 -10.22 13.69 -1.47
CA GLY A 53 -10.93 13.41 -0.20
C GLY A 53 -10.16 13.91 1.02
N ARG A 54 -8.81 13.94 0.98
CA ARG A 54 -7.98 14.60 2.01
C ARG A 54 -8.23 16.11 2.07
N ASP A 55 -8.22 16.80 0.94
CA ASP A 55 -8.47 18.25 0.90
C ASP A 55 -9.88 18.59 1.38
N ILE A 56 -10.86 17.74 1.05
CA ILE A 56 -12.24 17.87 1.54
C ILE A 56 -12.28 17.69 3.06
N ALA A 57 -11.65 16.63 3.58
CA ALA A 57 -11.59 16.38 5.02
C ALA A 57 -10.89 17.52 5.77
N GLU A 58 -9.71 17.95 5.33
CA GLU A 58 -8.97 19.06 5.94
C GLU A 58 -9.78 20.36 5.92
N ARG A 59 -10.50 20.64 4.84
CA ARG A 59 -11.37 21.82 4.75
C ARG A 59 -12.57 21.73 5.69
N ILE A 60 -13.23 20.58 5.78
CA ILE A 60 -14.37 20.37 6.70
C ILE A 60 -13.89 20.56 8.14
N LEU A 61 -12.78 19.93 8.52
CA LEU A 61 -12.21 20.00 9.85
C LEU A 61 -11.79 21.44 10.21
N SER A 62 -11.14 22.14 9.26
CA SER A 62 -10.81 23.56 9.38
C SER A 62 -12.05 24.45 9.52
N SER A 63 -13.09 24.22 8.70
CA SER A 63 -14.35 24.98 8.77
C SER A 63 -15.13 24.75 10.06
N ALA A 64 -15.00 23.56 10.65
CA ALA A 64 -15.55 23.21 11.95
C ALA A 64 -14.67 23.70 13.12
N ASN A 65 -13.57 24.40 12.83
CA ASN A 65 -12.62 24.93 13.80
C ASN A 65 -12.00 23.83 14.69
N ILE A 66 -11.87 22.61 14.14
CA ILE A 66 -11.27 21.47 14.83
C ILE A 66 -9.75 21.63 14.77
N PRO A 67 -9.06 21.76 15.92
CA PRO A 67 -7.60 21.94 15.96
C PRO A 67 -6.86 20.74 15.32
N SER A 68 -5.80 20.99 14.56
CA SER A 68 -5.06 19.93 13.85
C SER A 68 -4.29 18.97 14.77
N ASP A 69 -4.04 19.35 16.02
CA ASP A 69 -3.55 18.47 17.08
C ASP A 69 -4.63 17.50 17.60
N THR A 70 -5.89 17.68 17.19
CA THR A 70 -6.99 16.74 17.45
C THR A 70 -6.97 15.54 16.50
N TYR A 71 -6.06 15.48 15.52
CA TYR A 71 -5.87 14.29 14.67
C TYR A 71 -5.24 13.14 15.47
N HIS A 72 -6.06 12.41 16.21
CA HIS A 72 -5.67 11.18 16.89
C HIS A 72 -6.28 9.97 16.19
N ILE A 73 -5.56 8.86 16.24
CA ILE A 73 -6.04 7.56 15.75
C ILE A 73 -7.23 7.16 16.63
N LEU A 74 -8.43 7.13 16.04
CA LEU A 74 -9.65 6.78 16.78
C LEU A 74 -9.74 5.28 17.07
N ALA A 75 -9.13 4.46 16.22
CA ALA A 75 -9.03 3.02 16.38
C ALA A 75 -7.90 2.46 15.50
N THR A 76 -7.21 1.44 16.01
CA THR A 76 -6.19 0.69 15.28
C THR A 76 -6.25 -0.78 15.67
N SER A 77 -5.89 -1.67 14.75
CA SER A 77 -5.71 -3.09 15.03
C SER A 77 -4.31 -3.41 15.58
N PHE A 78 -3.42 -2.43 15.65
CA PHE A 78 -2.10 -2.56 16.23
C PHE A 78 -2.16 -2.40 17.76
N GLU A 79 -1.29 -3.12 18.47
CA GLU A 79 -1.26 -3.15 19.93
C GLU A 79 -0.78 -1.82 20.54
N ASP A 80 0.07 -1.08 19.82
CA ASP A 80 0.64 0.20 20.25
C ASP A 80 0.85 1.20 19.08
N GLU A 81 1.03 2.48 19.43
CA GLU A 81 1.24 3.58 18.46
C GLU A 81 2.62 3.55 17.77
N GLU A 82 3.64 2.95 18.39
CA GLU A 82 4.99 2.85 17.85
C GLU A 82 5.02 1.85 16.67
N SER A 83 4.29 0.75 16.79
CA SER A 83 3.99 -0.19 15.71
C SER A 83 3.30 0.49 14.51
N MET A 84 2.53 1.56 14.75
CA MET A 84 1.91 2.34 13.68
C MET A 84 2.89 3.28 12.97
N ARG A 85 3.93 3.79 13.65
CA ARG A 85 4.93 4.70 13.05
C ARG A 85 5.66 4.05 11.89
N TYR A 86 5.98 2.76 12.02
CA TYR A 86 6.58 1.97 10.93
C TYR A 86 5.65 1.81 9.72
N PHE A 87 4.33 1.81 9.95
CA PHE A 87 3.34 1.72 8.86
C PHE A 87 3.24 3.04 8.09
N GLY A 88 3.42 4.18 8.76
CA GLY A 88 3.50 5.50 8.12
C GLY A 88 4.67 5.66 7.15
N GLU A 89 5.71 4.83 7.28
CA GLU A 89 6.87 4.78 6.38
C GLU A 89 6.76 3.69 5.30
N ASP A 90 5.79 2.77 5.42
CA ASP A 90 5.59 1.70 4.43
C ASP A 90 4.99 2.26 3.13
N THR A 91 5.74 2.13 2.04
CA THR A 91 5.36 2.68 0.72
C THR A 91 4.05 2.10 0.20
N PHE A 92 3.76 0.82 0.48
CA PHE A 92 2.55 0.18 0.01
C PHE A 92 1.32 0.72 0.76
N PHE A 93 1.40 0.81 2.09
CA PHE A 93 0.35 1.40 2.90
C PHE A 93 0.10 2.86 2.52
N GLN A 94 1.16 3.68 2.43
CA GLN A 94 1.05 5.07 2.00
C GLN A 94 0.40 5.18 0.62
N THR A 95 0.72 4.28 -0.31
CA THR A 95 0.09 4.25 -1.64
C THR A 95 -1.41 3.97 -1.55
N ILE A 96 -1.83 3.00 -0.72
CA ILE A 96 -3.25 2.70 -0.48
C ILE A 96 -3.98 3.89 0.14
N VAL A 97 -3.44 4.43 1.23
CA VAL A 97 -4.02 5.59 1.93
C VAL A 97 -4.13 6.78 0.99
N ASN A 98 -3.08 7.06 0.22
CA ASN A 98 -3.06 8.17 -0.72
C ASN A 98 -4.07 7.99 -1.86
N ALA A 99 -4.17 6.80 -2.44
CA ALA A 99 -5.14 6.56 -3.51
C ALA A 99 -6.58 6.64 -3.00
N TYR A 100 -6.87 6.04 -1.84
CA TYR A 100 -8.17 6.18 -1.17
C TYR A 100 -8.50 7.65 -0.94
N SER A 101 -7.56 8.39 -0.32
CA SER A 101 -7.72 9.81 0.01
C SER A 101 -7.85 10.70 -1.22
N ASN A 102 -7.41 10.27 -2.39
CA ASN A 102 -7.51 11.04 -3.64
C ASN A 102 -8.53 10.45 -4.62
N HIS A 103 -9.35 9.49 -4.19
CA HIS A 103 -10.30 8.76 -5.05
C HIS A 103 -9.65 8.19 -6.33
N LYS A 104 -8.38 7.80 -6.25
CA LYS A 104 -7.65 7.19 -7.37
C LYS A 104 -7.85 5.68 -7.36
N SER A 105 -7.95 5.10 -8.56
CA SER A 105 -7.86 3.66 -8.71
C SER A 105 -6.44 3.17 -8.41
N ILE A 106 -6.34 2.00 -7.80
CA ILE A 106 -5.09 1.25 -7.66
C ILE A 106 -5.20 -0.01 -8.52
N MET A 107 -4.12 -0.33 -9.24
CA MET A 107 -3.93 -1.63 -9.84
C MET A 107 -2.86 -2.38 -9.05
N LEU A 108 -3.24 -3.49 -8.42
CA LEU A 108 -2.32 -4.36 -7.69
C LEU A 108 -2.00 -5.57 -8.55
N SER A 109 -0.72 -5.79 -8.84
CA SER A 109 -0.29 -7.07 -9.41
C SER A 109 -0.16 -8.10 -8.28
N PRO A 110 -0.37 -9.39 -8.56
CA PRO A 110 -0.10 -10.45 -7.59
C PRO A 110 1.32 -10.39 -7.00
N ASP A 111 2.31 -10.01 -7.81
CA ASP A 111 3.71 -9.89 -7.38
C ASP A 111 3.90 -8.85 -6.28
N MET A 112 3.17 -7.72 -6.31
CA MET A 112 3.23 -6.72 -5.25
C MET A 112 2.78 -7.31 -3.91
N ILE A 113 1.74 -8.14 -3.92
CA ILE A 113 1.25 -8.83 -2.72
C ILE A 113 2.25 -9.88 -2.25
N TRP A 114 2.81 -10.65 -3.17
CA TRP A 114 3.79 -11.67 -2.85
C TRP A 114 5.07 -11.07 -2.25
N LEU A 115 5.54 -9.95 -2.78
CA LEU A 115 6.67 -9.21 -2.22
C LEU A 115 6.39 -8.75 -0.80
N LEU A 116 5.20 -8.22 -0.50
CA LEU A 116 4.83 -7.81 0.86
C LEU A 116 4.82 -8.98 1.84
N ILE A 117 4.25 -10.11 1.43
CA ILE A 117 4.26 -11.34 2.25
C ILE A 117 5.71 -11.76 2.51
N SER A 118 6.55 -11.79 1.47
CA SER A 118 7.95 -12.17 1.58
C SER A 118 8.75 -11.25 2.50
N GLN A 119 8.50 -9.94 2.44
CA GLN A 119 9.12 -8.96 3.33
C GLN A 119 8.66 -9.14 4.78
N GLY A 120 7.35 -9.31 5.00
CA GLY A 120 6.80 -9.57 6.33
C GLY A 120 7.37 -10.85 6.94
N PHE A 121 7.40 -11.93 6.15
CA PHE A 121 8.02 -13.19 6.54
C PHE A 121 9.52 -13.04 6.82
N GLY A 122 10.26 -12.34 5.97
CA GLY A 122 11.69 -12.09 6.19
C GLY A 122 11.98 -11.32 7.48
N ARG A 123 11.15 -10.32 7.82
CA ARG A 123 11.25 -9.61 9.11
C ARG A 123 11.00 -10.54 10.29
N TYR A 124 9.97 -11.39 10.19
CA TYR A 124 9.67 -12.39 11.21
C TYR A 124 10.84 -13.37 11.39
N VAL A 125 11.36 -13.91 10.28
CA VAL A 125 12.52 -14.81 10.28
C VAL A 125 13.72 -14.19 10.96
N ASN A 126 14.00 -12.92 10.68
CA ASN A 126 15.13 -12.22 11.28
C ASN A 126 14.94 -12.02 12.81
N ALA A 127 13.74 -11.62 13.23
CA ALA A 127 13.43 -11.42 14.65
C ALA A 127 13.39 -12.73 15.46
N HIS A 128 12.97 -13.84 14.84
CA HIS A 128 12.80 -15.15 15.47
C HIS A 128 13.81 -16.19 14.96
N SER A 129 14.99 -15.73 14.54
CA SER A 129 15.96 -16.55 13.80
C SER A 129 16.34 -17.86 14.48
N GLU A 130 16.52 -17.88 15.80
CA GLU A 130 16.86 -19.10 16.55
C GLU A 130 15.70 -20.08 16.68
N GLU A 131 14.46 -19.58 16.84
CA GLU A 131 13.26 -20.41 17.01
C GLU A 131 12.98 -21.24 15.76
N ILE A 132 13.17 -20.64 14.59
CA ILE A 132 12.89 -21.29 13.30
C ILE A 132 14.13 -21.85 12.62
N ARG A 133 15.34 -21.66 13.20
CA ARG A 133 16.62 -22.08 12.63
C ARG A 133 16.61 -23.52 12.16
N SER A 134 16.09 -24.41 13.00
CA SER A 134 16.02 -25.86 12.72
C SER A 134 15.15 -26.19 11.51
N GLN A 135 14.32 -25.28 11.02
CA GLN A 135 13.51 -25.45 9.81
C GLN A 135 14.26 -25.01 8.55
N LEU A 136 15.26 -24.11 8.67
CA LEU A 136 15.92 -23.46 7.53
C LEU A 136 17.35 -23.93 7.28
N VAL A 137 18.10 -24.30 8.32
CA VAL A 137 19.52 -24.67 8.22
C VAL A 137 19.88 -25.87 9.09
N ASN A 138 21.04 -26.49 8.82
CA ASN A 138 21.54 -27.68 9.53
C ASN A 138 22.68 -27.39 10.53
N HIS A 139 22.99 -26.12 10.79
CA HIS A 139 24.07 -25.72 11.68
C HIS A 139 23.55 -24.87 12.85
N SER A 140 24.27 -24.92 13.97
CA SER A 140 24.10 -24.00 15.09
C SER A 140 24.74 -22.65 14.76
N ASP A 141 24.18 -21.58 15.31
CA ASP A 141 24.73 -20.21 15.20
C ASP A 141 25.03 -19.75 13.77
N LYS A 142 25.78 -18.66 13.64
CA LYS A 142 26.20 -18.14 12.34
C LYS A 142 27.39 -18.94 11.82
N MET A 143 27.43 -19.12 10.50
CA MET A 143 28.51 -19.79 9.79
C MET A 143 29.05 -18.85 8.71
N ASP A 144 30.37 -18.84 8.54
CA ASP A 144 31.02 -18.10 7.47
C ASP A 144 30.99 -18.91 6.17
N LEU A 145 30.64 -18.25 5.07
CA LEU A 145 30.73 -18.80 3.73
C LEU A 145 32.00 -18.28 3.07
N VAL A 146 32.85 -19.19 2.58
CA VAL A 146 34.15 -18.85 1.98
C VAL A 146 34.13 -19.25 0.51
N ILE A 147 34.50 -18.30 -0.36
CA ILE A 147 34.67 -18.49 -1.80
C ILE A 147 35.99 -17.86 -2.18
N GLU A 148 36.77 -18.58 -2.97
CA GLU A 148 38.07 -18.13 -3.44
C GLU A 148 37.91 -17.43 -4.79
N SER A 149 38.54 -16.26 -4.92
CA SER A 149 38.67 -15.60 -6.22
C SER A 149 40.05 -15.91 -6.80
N GLY A 150 40.07 -16.26 -8.08
CA GLY A 150 41.33 -16.45 -8.83
C GLY A 150 42.03 -15.13 -9.18
N THR A 151 41.37 -13.99 -8.98
CA THR A 151 41.90 -12.66 -9.26
C THR A 151 41.66 -11.73 -8.06
N ASP A 152 42.39 -10.61 -8.02
CA ASP A 152 42.12 -9.56 -7.03
C ASP A 152 40.74 -8.93 -7.32
N LEU A 153 39.86 -8.90 -6.31
CA LEU A 153 38.51 -8.35 -6.43
C LEU A 153 38.49 -6.88 -6.86
N LEU A 154 39.54 -6.12 -6.52
CA LEU A 154 39.65 -4.69 -6.85
C LEU A 154 40.34 -4.43 -8.18
N SER A 155 40.85 -5.46 -8.85
CA SER A 155 41.55 -5.34 -10.14
C SER A 155 40.63 -5.01 -11.33
N GLY A 156 39.31 -5.12 -11.14
CA GLY A 156 38.32 -5.06 -12.23
C GLY A 156 38.28 -6.32 -13.10
N GLN A 157 39.09 -7.33 -12.79
CA GLN A 157 39.17 -8.62 -13.49
C GLN A 157 38.48 -9.75 -12.71
N ALA A 158 37.70 -9.39 -11.69
CA ALA A 158 36.95 -10.34 -10.88
C ALA A 158 35.85 -11.00 -11.71
N ASP A 159 35.82 -12.33 -11.71
CA ASP A 159 34.73 -13.11 -12.32
C ASP A 159 33.52 -13.12 -11.38
N TRP A 160 32.78 -12.01 -11.38
CA TRP A 160 31.58 -11.86 -10.56
C TRP A 160 30.53 -12.94 -10.78
N PRO A 161 30.21 -13.36 -12.02
CA PRO A 161 29.32 -14.50 -12.26
C PRO A 161 29.76 -15.76 -11.50
N SER A 162 31.02 -16.16 -11.64
CA SER A 162 31.54 -17.35 -10.95
C SER A 162 31.50 -17.23 -9.43
N LEU A 163 31.81 -16.04 -8.89
CA LEU A 163 31.75 -15.77 -7.45
C LEU A 163 30.31 -15.86 -6.92
N ILE A 164 29.34 -15.30 -7.63
CA ILE A 164 27.91 -15.34 -7.27
C ILE A 164 27.39 -16.78 -7.29
N ASP A 165 27.76 -17.56 -8.30
CA ASP A 165 27.43 -18.99 -8.36
C ASP A 165 28.07 -19.76 -7.18
N GLY A 166 29.30 -19.39 -6.80
CA GLY A 166 29.96 -19.88 -5.59
C GLY A 166 29.16 -19.58 -4.32
N PHE A 167 28.61 -18.37 -4.17
CA PHE A 167 27.74 -18.02 -3.04
C PHE A 167 26.47 -18.86 -3.02
N ALA A 168 25.79 -18.98 -4.17
CA ALA A 168 24.60 -19.81 -4.28
C ALA A 168 24.87 -21.27 -3.90
N SER A 169 26.01 -21.83 -4.35
CA SER A 169 26.42 -23.19 -4.01
C SER A 169 26.69 -23.36 -2.51
N GLN A 170 27.42 -22.42 -1.90
CA GLN A 170 27.71 -22.45 -0.46
C GLN A 170 26.43 -22.31 0.38
N ILE A 171 25.53 -21.39 0.02
CA ILE A 171 24.23 -21.24 0.68
C ILE A 171 23.46 -22.55 0.60
N GLY A 172 23.29 -23.10 -0.61
CA GLY A 172 22.55 -24.34 -0.84
C GLY A 172 23.09 -25.55 -0.06
N LYS A 173 24.40 -25.60 0.18
CA LYS A 173 25.04 -26.66 0.97
C LYS A 173 24.66 -26.62 2.46
N PHE A 174 24.42 -25.43 3.01
CA PHE A 174 24.20 -25.23 4.44
C PHE A 174 22.76 -24.89 4.81
N THR A 175 21.91 -24.58 3.83
CA THR A 175 20.46 -24.50 3.99
C THR A 175 19.80 -25.86 3.81
N LYS A 176 18.64 -26.05 4.42
CA LYS A 176 17.75 -27.17 4.08
C LYS A 176 17.14 -26.89 2.71
N GLY A 177 17.27 -27.85 1.80
CA GLY A 177 16.56 -27.82 0.52
C GLY A 177 15.10 -28.25 0.69
N ASP A 178 14.31 -28.01 -0.35
CA ASP A 178 12.99 -28.61 -0.52
C ASP A 178 13.07 -30.13 -0.74
#